data_AF-A0A950KHT0-F1
#
_entry.id   AF-A0A950KHT0-F1
#
_cell.length_a   1.000
_cell.length_b   1.000
_cell.length_c   1.000
_cell.angle_alpha   90.00
_cell.angle_beta   90.00
_cell.angle_gamma   90.00
#
_symmetry.space_group_name_H-M   'P 1'
#
loop_
_entity.id
_entity.type
_entity.pdbx_description
1 polymer ?
#
loop_
_entity_poly.entity_id
_entity_poly.type
_entity_poly.pdbx_seq_one_letter_code
_entity_poly.pdbx_strand_id
1 'polypeptide(L)'
;MIVGKTKRPRNVDALRAAAILYGDWGTSKAYVLGLAFAVAGYSSFWLIATMCVLMALVGTNYMAICRHYPDGGGVYASVRHRSEVISIVGAFLLIADYIVTASLS
;
A
#
# COMPACT_ATOMS: atom_id res chain seq x y z
N MET A 1 34.22 -22.27 8.91
CA MET A 1 32.98 -21.56 9.30
C MET A 1 32.92 -20.27 8.48
N ILE A 2 32.18 -20.26 7.37
CA ILE A 2 32.04 -19.05 6.54
C ILE A 2 30.64 -18.49 6.77
N VAL A 3 30.64 -17.25 7.26
CA VAL A 3 29.52 -16.45 7.77
C VAL A 3 28.30 -16.50 6.86
N GLY A 4 27.25 -17.19 7.29
CA GLY A 4 25.88 -16.89 6.83
C GLY A 4 25.38 -15.66 7.57
N LYS A 5 24.83 -14.67 6.83
CA LYS A 5 23.92 -13.60 7.32
C LYS A 5 23.59 -12.61 6.18
N THR A 6 22.80 -13.04 5.19
CA THR A 6 22.03 -12.07 4.40
C THR A 6 20.69 -11.86 5.08
N LYS A 7 20.63 -10.82 5.92
CA LYS A 7 19.42 -10.24 6.52
C LYS A 7 18.58 -9.54 5.45
N ARG A 8 18.36 -10.15 4.27
CA ARG A 8 17.49 -9.57 3.24
C ARG A 8 16.09 -10.17 3.41
N PRO A 9 15.02 -9.35 3.47
CA PRO A 9 13.66 -9.86 3.37
C PRO A 9 13.59 -10.76 2.14
N ARG A 10 13.01 -11.96 2.27
CA ARG A 10 12.93 -12.94 1.18
C ARG A 10 12.40 -12.27 -0.07
N ASN A 11 13.19 -12.26 -1.15
CA ASN A 11 12.72 -11.73 -2.43
C ASN A 11 11.58 -12.62 -2.91
N VAL A 12 10.36 -12.13 -2.78
CA VAL A 12 9.17 -12.76 -3.34
C VAL A 12 9.07 -12.26 -4.77
N ASP A 13 9.29 -13.17 -5.71
CA ASP A 13 9.25 -12.89 -7.14
C ASP A 13 8.01 -12.06 -7.54
N ALA A 14 8.09 -11.28 -8.63
CA ALA A 14 7.10 -10.27 -8.98
C ALA A 14 5.67 -10.81 -9.01
N LEU A 15 5.50 -12.06 -9.46
CA LEU A 15 4.21 -12.74 -9.47
C LEU A 15 3.64 -12.97 -8.07
N ARG A 16 4.47 -13.40 -7.11
CA ARG A 16 4.05 -13.62 -5.73
C ARG A 16 3.77 -12.31 -5.01
N ALA A 17 4.58 -11.27 -5.27
CA ALA A 17 4.33 -9.93 -4.77
C ALA A 17 3.00 -9.37 -5.31
N ALA A 18 2.74 -9.55 -6.60
CA ALA A 18 1.48 -9.16 -7.22
C ALA A 18 0.28 -9.91 -6.64
N ALA A 19 0.42 -11.21 -6.35
CA ALA A 19 -0.64 -11.98 -5.71
C ALA A 19 -0.95 -11.50 -4.28
N ILE A 20 0.08 -11.16 -3.49
CA ILE A 20 -0.09 -10.60 -2.14
C ILE A 20 -0.79 -9.23 -2.22
N LEU A 21 -0.34 -8.35 -3.11
CA LEU A 21 -0.96 -7.03 -3.32
C LEU A 21 -2.41 -7.15 -3.83
N TYR A 22 -2.66 -8.12 -4.71
CA TYR A 22 -4.00 -8.39 -5.22
C TYR A 22 -4.95 -8.84 -4.11
N GLY A 23 -4.46 -9.66 -3.17
CA GLY A 23 -5.19 -10.11 -1.99
C GLY A 23 -5.47 -9.00 -1.00
N ASP A 24 -4.51 -8.10 -0.75
CA ASP A 24 -4.66 -6.92 0.11
C ASP A 24 -5.72 -5.95 -0.41
N TRP A 25 -5.77 -5.71 -1.72
CA TRP A 25 -6.86 -4.92 -2.30
C TRP A 25 -8.25 -5.55 -2.08
N GLY A 26 -8.33 -6.86 -1.80
CA GLY A 26 -9.49 -7.53 -1.20
C GLY A 26 -10.85 -7.14 -1.78
N THR A 27 -11.80 -6.91 -0.87
CA THR A 27 -13.20 -6.55 -1.16
C THR A 27 -13.36 -5.13 -1.73
N SER A 28 -12.34 -4.26 -1.61
CA SER A 28 -12.40 -2.87 -2.07
C SER A 28 -12.66 -2.74 -3.57
N LYS A 29 -12.13 -3.63 -4.38
CA LYS A 29 -12.42 -3.65 -5.83
C LYS A 29 -13.90 -3.88 -6.10
N ALA A 30 -14.56 -4.69 -5.28
CA ALA A 30 -15.95 -5.04 -5.47
C ALA A 30 -16.88 -3.90 -5.01
N TYR A 31 -16.69 -3.40 -3.78
CA TYR A 31 -17.58 -2.37 -3.25
C TYR A 31 -17.34 -0.98 -3.87
N VAL A 32 -16.08 -0.61 -4.21
CA VAL A 32 -15.78 0.72 -4.80
C VAL A 32 -16.43 0.85 -6.18
N LEU A 33 -16.34 -0.20 -7.02
CA LEU A 33 -16.99 -0.19 -8.33
C LEU A 33 -18.51 -0.13 -8.18
N GLY A 34 -19.08 -0.97 -7.31
CA GLY A 34 -20.53 -0.98 -7.04
C GLY A 34 -21.06 0.37 -6.54
N LEU A 35 -20.38 0.99 -5.57
CA LEU A 35 -20.74 2.31 -5.03
C LEU A 35 -20.57 3.41 -6.07
N ALA A 36 -19.49 3.39 -6.86
CA ALA A 36 -19.27 4.38 -7.92
C ALA A 36 -20.40 4.36 -8.96
N PHE A 37 -20.84 3.18 -9.39
CA PHE A 37 -21.99 3.06 -10.30
C PHE A 37 -23.32 3.42 -9.63
N ALA A 38 -23.53 3.01 -8.38
CA ALA A 38 -24.78 3.29 -7.65
C ALA A 38 -24.99 4.80 -7.42
N VAL A 39 -23.93 5.55 -7.14
CA VAL A 39 -24.03 6.98 -6.81
C VAL A 39 -23.90 7.87 -8.05
N ALA A 40 -22.97 7.57 -8.97
CA ALA A 40 -22.62 8.46 -10.08
C ALA A 40 -23.14 8.00 -11.45
N GLY A 41 -23.74 6.80 -11.54
CA GLY A 41 -24.30 6.27 -12.78
C GLY A 41 -23.31 6.32 -13.94
N TYR A 42 -23.69 6.96 -15.05
CA TYR A 42 -22.86 7.11 -16.25
C TYR A 42 -21.58 7.95 -16.05
N SER A 43 -21.52 8.80 -15.01
CA SER A 43 -20.32 9.57 -14.70
C SER A 43 -19.26 8.76 -13.92
N SER A 44 -19.57 7.52 -13.53
CA SER A 44 -18.66 6.64 -12.78
C SER A 44 -17.32 6.41 -13.49
N PHE A 45 -17.33 6.40 -14.82
CA PHE A 45 -16.12 6.21 -15.62
C PHE A 45 -15.02 7.23 -15.28
N TRP A 46 -15.38 8.51 -15.20
CA TRP A 46 -14.41 9.58 -14.90
C TRP A 46 -13.89 9.49 -13.46
N LEU A 47 -14.75 9.09 -12.51
CA LEU A 47 -14.34 8.88 -11.12
C LEU A 47 -13.35 7.72 -10.99
N ILE A 48 -13.66 6.58 -11.62
CA ILE A 48 -12.79 5.40 -11.61
C ILE A 48 -11.47 5.71 -12.33
N ALA A 49 -11.51 6.36 -13.49
CA ALA A 49 -10.32 6.75 -14.23
C ALA A 49 -9.39 7.66 -13.40
N THR A 50 -9.97 8.66 -12.71
CA THR A 50 -9.21 9.55 -11.81
C THR A 50 -8.58 8.77 -10.66
N MET A 51 -9.32 7.82 -10.06
CA MET A 51 -8.76 6.94 -9.01
C MET A 51 -7.64 6.04 -9.53
N CYS A 52 -7.75 5.51 -10.74
CA CYS A 52 -6.67 4.73 -11.36
C CYS A 52 -5.39 5.58 -11.56
N VAL A 53 -5.54 6.83 -12.00
CA VAL A 53 -4.41 7.76 -12.14
C VAL A 53 -3.76 8.04 -10.78
N LEU A 54 -4.58 8.34 -9.76
CA LEU A 54 -4.08 8.57 -8.40
C LEU A 54 -3.32 7.34 -7.86
N MET A 55 -3.87 6.13 -8.06
CA MET A 55 -3.23 4.89 -7.63
C MET A 55 -1.88 4.64 -8.32
N ALA A 56 -1.78 4.94 -9.62
CA ALA A 56 -0.51 4.85 -10.34
C ALA A 56 0.54 5.85 -9.81
N LEU A 57 0.12 7.09 -9.52
CA LEU A 57 0.99 8.10 -8.92
C LEU A 57 1.48 7.69 -7.53
N VAL A 58 0.59 7.18 -6.68
CA VAL A 58 0.99 6.67 -5.36
C VAL A 58 1.95 5.48 -5.52
N GLY A 59 1.63 4.51 -6.39
CA GLY A 59 2.47 3.34 -6.63
C GLY A 59 3.89 3.69 -7.09
N THR A 60 4.05 4.67 -7.99
CA THR A 60 5.37 5.13 -8.44
C THR A 60 6.18 5.79 -7.31
N ASN A 61 5.54 6.56 -6.43
CA ASN A 61 6.20 7.10 -5.24
C ASN A 61 6.66 5.99 -4.29
N TYR A 62 5.84 4.96 -4.07
CA TYR A 62 6.25 3.80 -3.27
C TYR A 62 7.41 3.02 -3.90
N MET A 63 7.48 2.91 -5.23
CA MET A 63 8.64 2.31 -5.91
C MET A 63 9.93 3.08 -5.60
N ALA A 64 9.89 4.41 -5.56
CA ALA A 64 11.04 5.22 -5.17
C ALA A 64 11.43 4.97 -3.71
N ILE A 65 10.45 4.93 -2.79
CA ILE A 65 10.70 4.65 -1.36
C ILE A 65 11.33 3.26 -1.17
N CYS A 66 10.78 2.22 -1.81
CA CYS A 66 11.30 0.85 -1.71
C CYS A 66 12.74 0.71 -2.26
N ARG A 67 13.14 1.56 -3.22
CA ARG A 67 14.53 1.62 -3.70
C ARG A 67 15.49 2.22 -2.68
N HIS A 68 15.05 3.25 -1.95
CA HIS A 68 15.87 3.91 -0.93
C HIS A 68 15.90 3.16 0.41
N TYR A 69 14.83 2.43 0.75
CA TYR A 69 14.70 1.66 2.00
C TYR A 69 14.46 0.17 1.72
N PRO A 70 15.49 -0.58 1.28
CA PRO A 70 15.36 -1.98 0.88
C PRO A 70 15.07 -2.94 2.05
N ASP A 71 15.28 -2.51 3.29
CA ASP A 71 14.97 -3.28 4.50
C ASP A 71 13.46 -3.31 4.81
N GLY A 72 12.65 -2.49 4.12
CA GLY A 72 11.21 -2.40 4.33
C GLY A 72 10.82 -1.63 5.60
N GLY A 73 9.66 -1.95 6.18
CA GLY A 73 9.18 -1.35 7.43
C GLY A 73 8.21 -0.16 7.29
N GLY A 74 7.79 0.17 6.06
CA GLY A 74 6.73 1.15 5.79
C GLY A 74 7.05 2.58 6.26
N VAL A 75 6.01 3.41 6.43
CA VAL A 75 6.15 4.83 6.81
C VAL A 75 6.85 5.01 8.16
N TYR A 76 6.66 4.06 9.09
CA TYR A 76 7.27 4.11 10.42
C TYR A 76 8.79 4.06 10.30
N ALA A 77 9.33 3.03 9.65
CA ALA A 77 10.77 2.87 9.51
C ALA A 77 11.39 3.91 8.56
N SER A 78 10.70 4.24 7.46
CA SER A 78 11.26 5.14 6.44
C SER A 78 11.36 6.58 6.93
N VAL A 79 10.47 7.08 7.79
CA VAL A 79 10.48 8.50 8.23
C VAL A 79 11.19 8.72 9.57
N ARG A 80 11.43 7.66 10.35
CA ARG A 80 12.00 7.75 11.71
C ARG A 80 13.31 8.52 11.79
N HIS A 81 14.17 8.39 10.77
CA HIS A 81 15.46 9.08 10.70
C HIS A 81 15.34 10.61 10.48
N ARG A 82 14.20 11.11 9.98
CA ARG A 82 13.95 12.55 9.77
C ARG A 82 13.18 13.17 10.93
N SER A 83 12.15 12.50 11.42
CA SER A 83 11.35 12.95 12.55
C SER A 83 10.64 11.78 13.21
N GLU A 84 10.89 11.61 14.51
CA GLU A 84 10.24 10.58 15.31
C GLU A 84 8.73 10.84 15.45
N VAL A 85 8.32 12.11 15.55
CA VAL A 85 6.91 12.49 15.65
C VAL A 85 6.14 12.10 14.39
N ILE A 86 6.67 12.43 13.19
CA ILE A 86 5.99 12.10 11.93
C ILE A 86 5.94 10.57 11.72
N SER A 87 6.99 9.86 12.13
CA SER A 87 7.03 8.40 12.10
C SER A 87 5.95 7.78 13.00
N ILE A 88 5.76 8.29 14.22
CA ILE A 88 4.73 7.81 15.15
C ILE A 88 3.33 8.13 14.63
N VAL A 89 3.10 9.35 14.16
CA VAL A 89 1.81 9.75 13.56
C VAL A 89 1.48 8.87 12.36
N GLY A 90 2.45 8.63 11.47
CA GLY A 90 2.28 7.73 10.33
C GLY A 90 1.98 6.29 10.75
N ALA A 91 2.64 5.77 11.79
CA ALA A 91 2.36 4.45 12.32
C ALA A 91 0.95 4.34 12.93
N PHE A 92 0.51 5.37 13.65
CA PHE A 92 -0.84 5.41 14.23
C PHE A 92 -1.92 5.43 13.14
N LEU A 93 -1.74 6.23 12.09
CA LEU A 93 -2.64 6.27 10.95
C LEU A 93 -2.70 4.91 10.22
N LEU A 94 -1.57 4.22 10.07
CA LEU A 94 -1.55 2.86 9.50
C LEU A 94 -2.30 1.85 10.35
N ILE A 95 -2.18 1.93 11.68
CA ILE A 95 -2.94 1.04 12.58
C ILE A 95 -4.43 1.29 12.42
N ALA A 96 -4.86 2.55 12.39
CA ALA A 96 -6.26 2.90 12.17
C ALA A 96 -6.76 2.37 10.82
N ASP A 97 -5.98 2.53 9.75
CA ASP A 97 -6.28 2.01 8.41
C ASP A 97 -6.45 0.49 8.40
N TYR A 98 -5.54 -0.25 9.03
CA TYR A 98 -5.65 -1.71 9.12
C TYR A 98 -6.87 -2.17 9.92
N ILE A 99 -7.22 -1.49 11.02
CA ILE A 99 -8.42 -1.83 11.81
C ILE A 99 -9.69 -1.62 10.99
N VAL A 100 -9.79 -0.49 10.28
CA VAL A 100 -10.96 -0.20 9.44
C VAL A 100 -11.05 -1.17 8.28
N THR A 101 -9.93 -1.44 7.61
CA THR A 101 -9.86 -2.40 6.50
C THR A 101 -10.28 -3.80 6.95
N ALA A 102 -9.79 -4.28 8.09
CA ALA A 102 -10.20 -5.56 8.65
C ALA A 102 -11.67 -5.59 9.08
N SER A 103 -12.26 -4.46 9.45
CA SER A 103 -13.68 -4.35 9.84
C SER A 103 -14.62 -4.30 8.64
N LEU A 104 -14.15 -3.80 7.49
CA LEU A 104 -14.93 -3.68 6.26
C LEU A 104 -14.79 -4.89 5.32
N SER A 105 -13.73 -5.70 5.48
CA SER A 105 -13.40 -6.81 4.58
C SER A 105 -14.01 -8.14 4.96
#